data_AF-A0A2T4S696-F1
#
_entry.id   AF-A0A2T4S696-F1
#
_cell.length_a   1.000
_cell.length_b   1.000
_cell.length_c   1.000
_cell.angle_alpha   90.00
_cell.angle_beta   90.00
_cell.angle_gamma   90.00
#
_symmetry.space_group_name_H-M   'P 1'
#
loop_
_entity.id
_entity.type
_entity.pdbx_description
1 polymer ?
#
loop_
_entity_poly.entity_id
_entity_poly.type
_entity_poly.pdbx_seq_one_letter_code
_entity_poly.pdbx_strand_id
1 'polypeptide(L)'
;MHENDIVLETISKVAVFIILTFGSYIFLAGHDNPGGGFIGGLVFSSAFILMFLAFDVEKVIRSLPLDFRAVTITGSLLSIA
;
A
#
# COMPACT_ATOMS: atom_id res chain seq x y z
N MET A 1 3.91 24.58 8.32
CA MET A 1 2.98 23.85 7.44
C MET A 1 2.52 24.83 6.40
N HIS A 2 2.89 24.61 5.14
CA HIS A 2 2.32 25.39 4.05
C HIS A 2 0.89 24.87 3.79
N GLU A 3 -0.03 25.73 3.36
CA GLU A 3 -1.44 25.35 3.15
C GLU A 3 -1.59 24.14 2.20
N ASN A 4 -0.67 24.00 1.24
CA ASN A 4 -0.63 22.88 0.29
C ASN A 4 -0.39 21.52 0.97
N ASP A 5 0.30 21.48 2.12
CA ASP A 5 0.60 20.25 2.85
C ASP A 5 -0.68 19.67 3.46
N ILE A 6 -1.56 20.52 3.99
CA ILE A 6 -2.80 20.09 4.66
C ILE A 6 -3.76 19.47 3.65
N VAL A 7 -3.86 20.05 2.45
CA VAL A 7 -4.67 19.52 1.36
C VAL A 7 -4.10 18.18 0.90
N LEU A 8 -2.79 18.08 0.68
CA LEU A 8 -2.12 16.85 0.27
C LEU A 8 -2.30 15.73 1.31
N GLU A 9 -2.08 16.02 2.60
CA GLU A 9 -2.26 15.05 3.68
C GLU A 9 -3.71 14.54 3.76
N THR A 10 -4.68 15.45 3.63
CA THR A 10 -6.11 15.12 3.73
C THR A 10 -6.54 14.24 2.57
N ILE A 11 -6.18 14.61 1.34
CA ILE A 11 -6.49 13.81 0.14
C ILE A 11 -5.79 12.47 0.20
N SER A 12 -4.52 12.44 0.64
CA SER A 12 -3.73 11.21 0.71
C SER A 12 -4.34 10.18 1.65
N LYS A 13 -4.92 10.59 2.79
CA LYS A 13 -5.62 9.67 3.71
C LYS A 13 -6.79 8.96 3.01
N VAL A 14 -7.59 9.70 2.25
CA VAL A 14 -8.73 9.13 1.51
C VAL A 14 -8.24 8.26 0.35
N ALA A 15 -7.26 8.74 -0.41
CA ALA A 15 -6.68 8.03 -1.55
C ALA A 15 -6.05 6.70 -1.13
N VAL A 16 -5.29 6.67 -0.03
CA VAL A 16 -4.69 5.43 0.52
C VAL A 16 -5.78 4.38 0.77
N PHE A 17 -6.90 4.75 1.38
CA PHE A 17 -8.00 3.82 1.61
C PHE A 17 -8.56 3.25 0.30
N ILE A 18 -8.73 4.10 -0.72
CA ILE A 18 -9.19 3.69 -2.05
C ILE A 18 -8.17 2.76 -2.72
N ILE A 19 -6.87 3.11 -2.71
CA ILE A 19 -5.80 2.34 -3.32
C ILE A 19 -5.71 0.95 -2.68
N LEU A 20 -5.78 0.86 -1.35
CA LEU A 20 -5.77 -0.44 -0.66
C LEU A 20 -7.00 -1.26 -1.02
N THR A 21 -8.19 -0.68 -1.02
CA THR A 21 -9.43 -1.38 -1.40
C THR A 21 -9.36 -1.88 -2.85
N PHE A 22 -8.89 -1.04 -3.76
CA PHE A 22 -8.73 -1.39 -5.16
C PHE A 22 -7.65 -2.46 -5.38
N GLY A 23 -6.51 -2.36 -4.68
CA GLY A 23 -5.46 -3.36 -4.67
C GLY A 23 -5.97 -4.73 -4.22
N SER A 24 -6.79 -4.78 -3.16
CA SER A 24 -7.45 -6.01 -2.70
C SER A 24 -8.41 -6.58 -3.74
N TYR A 25 -9.20 -5.72 -4.39
CA TYR A 25 -10.11 -6.16 -5.46
C TYR A 25 -9.36 -6.80 -6.62
N ILE A 26 -8.36 -6.13 -7.20
CA ILE A 26 -7.63 -6.67 -8.36
C ILE A 26 -6.78 -7.90 -8.01
N PHE A 27 -6.31 -7.99 -6.75
CA PHE A 27 -5.60 -9.17 -6.25
C PHE A 27 -6.53 -10.40 -6.28
N LEU A 28 -7.75 -10.26 -5.76
CA LEU A 28 -8.73 -11.35 -5.67
C LEU A 28 -9.40 -11.66 -7.01
N ALA A 29 -9.64 -10.66 -7.86
CA ALA A 29 -10.30 -10.82 -9.14
C ALA A 29 -9.41 -11.44 -10.24
N GLY A 30 -8.10 -11.61 -9.98
CA GLY A 30 -7.10 -11.99 -10.96
C GLY A 30 -7.23 -13.40 -11.55
N HIS A 31 -8.17 -14.23 -11.08
CA HIS A 31 -8.43 -15.56 -11.65
C HIS A 31 -9.23 -15.48 -12.96
N ASP A 32 -10.26 -14.64 -13.00
CA ASP A 32 -11.21 -14.57 -14.12
C ASP A 32 -11.12 -13.24 -14.88
N ASN A 33 -10.48 -12.23 -14.29
CA ASN A 33 -10.35 -10.88 -14.85
C ASN A 33 -8.88 -10.44 -14.89
N PRO A 34 -8.53 -9.44 -15.73
CA PRO A 34 -7.21 -8.83 -15.69
C PRO A 34 -6.87 -8.32 -14.29
N GLY A 35 -5.79 -8.82 -13.69
CA GLY A 35 -5.45 -8.56 -12.30
C GLY A 35 -4.35 -9.49 -11.77
N GLY A 36 -4.43 -9.82 -10.48
CA GLY A 36 -3.59 -10.82 -9.82
C GLY A 36 -2.56 -10.26 -8.84
N GLY A 37 -1.74 -11.17 -8.31
CA GLY A 37 -0.81 -10.90 -7.21
C GLY A 37 0.23 -9.82 -7.49
N PHE A 38 0.81 -9.80 -8.69
CA PHE A 38 1.86 -8.86 -9.04
C PHE A 38 1.36 -7.41 -9.12
N ILE A 39 0.34 -7.16 -9.96
CA ILE A 39 -0.24 -5.81 -10.11
C ILE A 39 -0.91 -5.35 -8.81
N GLY A 40 -1.59 -6.25 -8.08
CA GLY A 40 -2.14 -5.99 -6.75
C GLY A 40 -1.06 -5.54 -5.77
N GLY A 41 0.08 -6.23 -5.74
CA GLY A 41 1.24 -5.87 -4.92
C GLY A 41 1.83 -4.48 -5.26
N LEU A 42 1.93 -4.13 -6.54
CA LEU A 42 2.37 -2.81 -6.97
C LEU A 42 1.39 -1.71 -6.55
N VAL A 43 0.09 -1.96 -6.68
CA VAL A 43 -0.96 -1.03 -6.24
C VAL A 43 -0.90 -0.84 -4.72
N PHE A 44 -0.78 -1.91 -3.93
CA PHE A 44 -0.56 -1.78 -2.48
C PHE A 44 0.70 -0.98 -2.15
N SER A 45 1.80 -1.22 -2.86
CA SER A 45 3.06 -0.48 -2.67
C SER A 45 2.88 1.03 -2.93
N SER A 46 2.07 1.39 -3.92
CA SER A 46 1.77 2.80 -4.23
C SER A 46 1.06 3.55 -3.10
N ALA A 47 0.24 2.86 -2.28
CA ALA A 47 -0.39 3.47 -1.11
C ALA A 47 0.64 3.90 -0.07
N PHE A 48 1.65 3.06 0.19
CA PHE A 48 2.74 3.37 1.11
C PHE A 48 3.63 4.49 0.56
N ILE A 49 3.93 4.48 -0.75
CA ILE A 49 4.67 5.56 -1.42
C ILE A 49 3.92 6.90 -1.26
N LEU A 50 2.60 6.91 -1.46
CA LEU A 50 1.78 8.10 -1.27
C LEU A 50 1.83 8.61 0.18
N MET A 51 1.80 7.70 1.17
CA MET A 51 2.00 8.08 2.58
C MET A 51 3.38 8.69 2.83
N PHE A 52 4.45 8.12 2.26
CA PHE A 52 5.81 8.66 2.43
C PHE A 52 6.02 10.01 1.75
N LEU A 53 5.24 10.32 0.71
CA LEU A 53 5.28 11.62 0.04
C LEU A 53 4.47 12.68 0.80
N ALA A 54 3.35 12.29 1.38
CA ALA A 54 2.42 13.20 2.05
C ALA A 54 2.75 13.45 3.53
N PHE A 55 3.47 12.53 4.19
CA PHE A 55 3.78 12.59 5.62
C PHE A 55 5.27 12.40 5.88
N ASP A 56 5.69 12.77 7.09
CA ASP A 56 7.03 12.48 7.59
C ASP A 56 7.31 10.96 7.62
N VAL A 57 8.38 10.55 6.96
CA VAL A 57 8.73 9.14 6.76
C VAL A 57 8.93 8.40 8.09
N GLU A 58 9.55 9.03 9.09
CA GLU A 58 9.78 8.41 10.39
C GLU A 58 8.45 8.13 11.12
N LYS A 59 7.51 9.08 11.05
CA LYS A 59 6.15 8.88 11.57
C LYS A 59 5.43 7.74 10.86
N VAL A 60 5.52 7.67 9.53
CA VAL A 60 4.87 6.60 8.76
C VAL A 60 5.43 5.23 9.15
N ILE A 61 6.76 5.07 9.16
CA ILE A 61 7.40 3.81 9.54
C ILE A 61 7.03 3.40 10.97
N ARG A 62 7.02 4.34 11.92
CA ARG A 62 6.63 4.06 13.31
C ARG A 62 5.15 3.70 13.46
N SER A 63 4.30 4.20 12.57
CA SER A 63 2.87 3.88 12.57
C SER A 63 2.52 2.55 11.91
N LEU A 64 3.46 1.96 11.15
CA LEU A 64 3.27 0.68 10.46
C LEU A 64 3.79 -0.47 11.33
N PRO A 65 2.93 -1.31 11.92
CA PRO A 65 3.34 -2.47 12.69
C PRO A 65 3.74 -3.65 11.79
N LEU A 66 4.43 -3.38 10.68
CA LEU A 66 4.78 -4.36 9.66
C LEU A 66 6.29 -4.40 9.46
N ASP A 67 6.88 -5.58 9.62
CA ASP A 67 8.24 -5.85 9.17
C ASP A 67 8.19 -6.36 7.72
N PHE A 68 8.55 -5.51 6.76
CA PHE A 68 8.57 -5.84 5.34
C PHE A 68 9.47 -7.04 5.01
N ARG A 69 10.52 -7.29 5.81
CA ARG A 69 11.37 -8.47 5.64
C ARG A 69 10.61 -9.74 6.03
N ALA A 70 9.91 -9.71 7.16
CA ALA A 70 9.07 -10.83 7.59
C ALA A 70 7.93 -11.09 6.59
N VAL A 71 7.29 -10.04 6.07
CA VAL A 71 6.24 -10.17 5.03
C VAL A 71 6.79 -10.81 3.76
N THR A 72 7.98 -10.42 3.30
CA THR A 72 8.59 -11.00 2.10
C THR A 72 8.94 -12.48 2.29
N ILE A 73 9.51 -12.83 3.46
CA ILE A 73 9.87 -14.22 3.80
C ILE A 73 8.60 -15.09 3.88
N THR A 74 7.58 -14.63 4.60
CA THR A 74 6.33 -15.38 4.76
C THR A 74 5.59 -15.54 3.43
N GLY A 75 5.55 -14.50 2.59
CA GLY A 75 4.98 -14.59 1.24
C GLY A 75 5.73 -15.57 0.34
N SER A 76 7.06 -15.55 0.38
CA SER A 76 7.91 -16.50 -0.38
C SER A 76 7.70 -17.94 0.08
N LEU A 77 7.62 -18.16 1.40
CA LEU A 77 7.34 -19.48 1.98
C LEU A 77 5.95 -19.98 1.60
N LEU A 78 4.93 -19.12 1.66
CA LEU A 78 3.56 -19.44 1.24
C LEU A 78 3.48 -19.84 -0.23
N SER A 79 4.32 -19.24 -1.09
CA SER A 79 4.36 -19.57 -2.52
C SER A 79 4.97 -20.94 -2.81
N ILE A 80 5.80 -21.47 -1.92
CA ILE A 80 6.49 -22.76 -2.09
C ILE A 80 5.71 -23.88 -1.40
N ALA A 81 5.02 -23.58 -0.30
CA ALA A 81 4.19 -24.50 0.47
C ALA A 81 2.94 -24.94 -0.31
#